data_AF-A0A7C5BNE4-F1
#
_entry.id   AF-A0A7C5BNE4-F1
#
_cell.length_a   1.000
_cell.length_b   1.000
_cell.length_c   1.000
_cell.angle_alpha   90.00
_cell.angle_beta   90.00
_cell.angle_gamma   90.00
#
_symmetry.space_group_name_H-M   'P 1'
#
loop_
_entity.id
_entity.type
_entity.pdbx_description
1 polymer ?
#
loop_
_entity_poly.entity_id
_entity_poly.type
_entity_poly.pdbx_seq_one_letter_code
_entity_poly.pdbx_strand_id
1 'polypeptide(L)'
;MFRRNKNETEEESVELTTSAAAASERVDRNLFDELVQRHHKQAYNIAYRMTGNHADAEDLTQEAFIRAFRFFDQYRRELPFESWLYRIISNAFIDMLRRKPKAQIRSLDQPVSTDDGEAIPDIADESGGPEEQIISKEMDA
;
A
#
# COMPACT_ATOMS: atom_id res chain seq x y z
N MET A 1 -56.34 28.00 17.62
CA MET A 1 -56.00 26.73 16.93
C MET A 1 -55.00 27.05 15.82
N PHE A 2 -53.70 26.90 16.09
CA PHE A 2 -52.64 27.15 15.11
C PHE A 2 -52.52 25.93 14.19
N ARG A 3 -52.91 26.10 12.92
CA ARG A 3 -52.59 25.14 11.86
C ARG A 3 -51.09 25.31 11.54
N ARG A 4 -50.23 24.48 12.14
CA ARG A 4 -48.86 24.29 11.63
C ARG A 4 -48.97 23.79 10.19
N ASN A 5 -48.22 24.42 9.29
CA ASN A 5 -48.26 24.12 7.87
C ASN A 5 -47.55 22.77 7.63
N LYS A 6 -48.09 21.92 6.76
CA LYS A 6 -47.53 20.58 6.48
C LYS A 6 -46.07 20.63 6.01
N ASN A 7 -45.69 21.71 5.32
CA ASN A 7 -44.33 21.96 4.84
C ASN A 7 -43.32 22.24 5.97
N GLU A 8 -43.73 22.92 7.06
CA GLU A 8 -42.81 23.22 8.18
C GLU A 8 -42.42 21.92 8.91
N THR A 9 -43.36 20.99 9.08
CA THR A 9 -43.09 19.66 9.67
C THR A 9 -42.22 18.75 8.81
N GLU A 10 -42.27 18.89 7.48
CA GLU A 10 -41.41 18.11 6.58
C GLU A 10 -39.98 18.69 6.54
N GLU A 11 -39.80 20.01 6.50
CA GLU A 11 -38.49 20.66 6.55
C GLU A 11 -37.74 20.38 7.87
N GLU A 12 -38.44 20.47 9.02
CA GLU A 12 -37.86 20.16 10.34
C GLU A 12 -37.38 18.70 10.44
N SER A 13 -38.12 17.76 9.81
CA SER A 13 -37.77 16.33 9.78
C SER A 13 -36.57 16.02 8.86
N VAL A 14 -36.41 16.74 7.75
CA VAL A 14 -35.26 16.60 6.84
C VAL A 14 -34.00 17.22 7.45
N GLU A 15 -34.10 18.36 8.13
CA GLU A 15 -32.99 18.97 8.87
C GLU A 15 -32.51 18.09 10.03
N LEU A 16 -33.43 17.50 10.80
CA LEU A 16 -33.10 16.55 11.87
C LEU A 16 -32.37 15.31 11.34
N THR A 17 -32.83 14.76 10.22
CA THR A 17 -32.22 13.57 9.60
C THR A 17 -30.83 13.88 9.03
N THR A 18 -30.67 15.04 8.39
CA THR A 18 -29.38 15.49 7.84
C THR A 18 -28.38 15.81 8.95
N SER A 19 -28.83 16.44 10.03
CA SER A 19 -28.03 16.73 11.22
C SER A 19 -27.57 15.44 11.92
N ALA A 20 -28.46 14.45 12.06
CA ALA A 20 -28.13 13.15 12.64
C ALA A 20 -27.12 12.36 11.79
N ALA A 21 -27.28 12.36 10.46
CA ALA A 21 -26.33 11.73 9.54
C ALA A 21 -24.94 12.39 9.62
N ALA A 22 -24.88 13.73 9.60
CA ALA A 22 -23.63 14.47 9.73
C ALA A 22 -22.95 14.24 11.09
N ALA A 23 -23.72 14.10 12.18
CA ALA A 23 -23.19 13.75 13.50
C ALA A 23 -22.63 12.32 13.52
N SER A 24 -23.32 11.35 12.91
CA SER A 24 -22.86 9.96 12.81
C SER A 24 -21.56 9.85 12.02
N GLU A 25 -21.45 10.53 10.86
CA GLU A 25 -20.21 10.56 10.08
C GLU A 25 -19.02 11.14 10.85
N ARG A 26 -19.25 12.16 11.68
CA ARG A 26 -18.20 12.73 12.54
C ARG A 26 -17.74 11.74 13.60
N VAL A 27 -18.67 11.00 14.20
CA VAL A 27 -18.35 9.95 15.18
C VAL A 27 -17.52 8.84 14.54
N ASP A 28 -17.86 8.41 13.32
CA ASP A 28 -17.11 7.38 12.61
C ASP A 28 -15.71 7.85 12.21
N ARG A 29 -15.53 9.12 11.81
CA ARG A 29 -14.20 9.69 11.55
C ARG A 29 -13.34 9.73 12.81
N ASN A 30 -13.89 10.19 13.94
CA ASN A 30 -13.15 10.24 15.20
C ASN A 30 -12.73 8.82 15.65
N LEU A 31 -13.62 7.85 15.52
CA LEU A 31 -13.31 6.45 15.83
C LEU A 31 -12.20 5.91 14.93
N PHE A 32 -12.25 6.22 13.63
CA PHE A 32 -11.20 5.82 12.69
C PHE A 32 -9.85 6.42 13.10
N ASP A 33 -9.80 7.71 13.43
CA ASP A 33 -8.58 8.38 13.87
C ASP A 33 -7.97 7.71 15.11
N GLU A 34 -8.78 7.36 16.11
CA GLU A 34 -8.32 6.61 17.29
C GLU A 34 -7.72 5.25 16.93
N LEU A 35 -8.35 4.52 16.00
CA LEU A 35 -7.88 3.22 15.54
C LEU A 35 -6.57 3.36 14.75
N VAL A 36 -6.45 4.37 13.88
CA VAL A 36 -5.21 4.66 13.15
C VAL A 36 -4.09 4.92 14.15
N GLN A 37 -4.27 5.83 15.11
CA GLN A 37 -3.23 6.16 16.09
C GLN A 37 -2.79 4.93 16.89
N ARG A 38 -3.72 4.07 17.26
CA ARG A 38 -3.42 2.83 18.02
C ARG A 38 -2.65 1.81 17.18
N HIS A 39 -3.01 1.62 15.91
CA HIS A 39 -2.51 0.51 15.09
C HIS A 39 -1.43 0.91 14.09
N HIS A 40 -1.12 2.20 13.92
CA HIS A 40 -0.13 2.70 12.96
C HIS A 40 1.23 2.00 13.10
N LYS A 41 1.77 1.94 14.32
CA LYS A 41 3.07 1.30 14.58
C LYS A 41 3.08 -0.19 14.21
N GLN A 42 2.01 -0.91 14.53
CA GLN A 42 1.88 -2.32 14.20
C GLN A 42 1.75 -2.54 12.69
N ALA A 43 0.93 -1.75 12.01
CA ALA A 43 0.76 -1.78 10.56
C ALA A 43 2.09 -1.52 9.84
N TYR A 44 2.83 -0.50 10.27
CA TYR A 44 4.14 -0.18 9.75
C TYR A 44 5.15 -1.31 9.95
N ASN A 45 5.19 -1.93 11.13
CA ASN A 45 6.09 -3.06 11.38
C ASN A 45 5.77 -4.27 10.49
N ILE A 46 4.50 -4.51 10.19
CA ILE A 46 4.07 -5.56 9.26
C ILE A 46 4.53 -5.20 7.84
N ALA A 47 4.24 -3.97 7.38
CA ALA A 47 4.67 -3.48 6.09
C ALA A 47 6.19 -3.55 5.92
N TYR A 48 6.96 -3.18 6.93
CA TYR A 48 8.41 -3.26 6.93
C TYR A 48 8.91 -4.71 6.79
N ARG A 49 8.31 -5.66 7.50
CA ARG A 49 8.65 -7.09 7.36
C ARG A 49 8.32 -7.64 5.97
N MET A 50 7.30 -7.11 5.30
CA MET A 50 6.90 -7.55 3.96
C MET A 50 7.78 -6.93 2.86
N THR A 51 8.21 -5.69 3.03
CA THR A 51 8.91 -4.89 2.01
C THR A 51 10.43 -4.89 2.14
N GLY A 52 10.95 -5.06 3.36
CA GLY A 52 12.38 -5.12 3.64
C GLY A 52 13.11 -3.77 3.57
N ASN A 53 12.42 -2.66 3.31
CA ASN A 53 13.00 -1.32 3.29
C ASN A 53 12.02 -0.28 3.82
N HIS A 54 12.55 0.85 4.31
CA HIS A 54 11.74 1.88 4.97
C HIS A 54 10.79 2.61 4.02
N ALA A 55 11.25 2.97 2.82
CA ALA A 55 10.44 3.74 1.86
C ALA A 55 9.19 2.97 1.43
N ASP A 56 9.35 1.74 0.95
CA ASP A 56 8.22 0.90 0.55
C ASP A 56 7.29 0.58 1.74
N ALA A 57 7.83 0.48 2.96
CA ALA A 57 7.03 0.24 4.16
C ALA A 57 6.13 1.42 4.51
N GLU A 58 6.65 2.65 4.45
CA GLU A 58 5.87 3.87 4.66
C GLU A 58 4.75 3.99 3.62
N ASP A 59 5.09 3.82 2.33
CA ASP A 59 4.13 3.88 1.23
C ASP A 59 3.02 2.83 1.37
N LEU A 60 3.39 1.58 1.67
CA LEU A 60 2.43 0.51 1.89
C LEU A 60 1.52 0.77 3.08
N THR A 61 2.07 1.33 4.17
CA THR A 61 1.30 1.66 5.38
C THR A 61 0.27 2.74 5.08
N GLN A 62 0.69 3.80 4.38
CA GLN A 62 -0.20 4.90 4.00
C GLN A 62 -1.31 4.43 3.06
N GLU A 63 -0.96 3.70 2.00
CA GLU A 63 -1.95 3.14 1.06
C GLU A 63 -2.96 2.23 1.78
N ALA A 64 -2.49 1.42 2.74
CA ALA A 64 -3.38 0.56 3.53
C ALA A 64 -4.37 1.38 4.38
N PHE A 65 -3.94 2.46 5.04
CA PHE A 65 -4.84 3.31 5.82
C PHE A 65 -5.78 4.13 4.94
N ILE A 66 -5.35 4.59 3.77
CA ILE A 66 -6.24 5.24 2.78
C ILE A 66 -7.34 4.28 2.34
N ARG A 67 -6.99 3.02 2.04
CA ARG A 67 -7.98 1.98 1.72
C ARG A 67 -8.88 1.66 2.91
N ALA A 68 -8.32 1.55 4.11
CA ALA A 68 -9.09 1.31 5.32
C ALA A 68 -10.12 2.43 5.55
N PHE A 69 -9.73 3.69 5.38
CA PHE A 69 -10.67 4.81 5.48
C PHE A 69 -11.81 4.71 4.47
N ARG A 70 -11.50 4.38 3.21
CA ARG A 70 -12.49 4.24 2.12
C ARG A 70 -13.49 3.11 2.35
N PHE A 71 -13.12 2.07 3.10
CA PHE A 71 -13.96 0.90 3.38
C PHE A 71 -14.37 0.80 4.85
N PHE A 72 -14.22 1.87 5.62
CA PHE A 72 -14.46 1.85 7.06
C PHE A 72 -15.94 1.63 7.40
N ASP A 73 -16.84 2.11 6.55
CA ASP A 73 -18.29 1.85 6.59
C ASP A 73 -18.63 0.35 6.51
N GLN A 74 -17.78 -0.45 5.86
CA GLN A 74 -17.94 -1.90 5.71
C GLN A 74 -17.26 -2.70 6.83
N TYR A 75 -16.51 -2.04 7.72
CA TYR A 75 -15.84 -2.69 8.83
C TYR A 75 -16.86 -3.15 9.88
N ARG A 76 -16.96 -4.47 10.04
CA ARG A 76 -17.80 -5.08 11.07
C ARG A 76 -17.07 -5.03 12.41
N ARG A 77 -17.63 -4.27 13.36
CA ARG A 77 -17.07 -4.07 14.71
C ARG A 77 -17.02 -5.37 15.56
N GLU A 78 -17.64 -6.44 15.08
CA GLU A 78 -17.57 -7.79 15.65
C GLU A 78 -16.19 -8.44 15.48
N LEU A 79 -15.43 -8.02 14.45
CA LEU A 79 -14.10 -8.55 14.15
C LEU A 79 -13.03 -7.61 14.70
N PRO A 80 -11.85 -8.12 15.13
CA PRO A 80 -10.75 -7.25 15.51
C PRO A 80 -10.27 -6.39 14.34
N PHE A 81 -10.07 -5.09 14.60
CA PHE A 81 -9.60 -4.14 13.60
C PHE A 81 -8.27 -4.57 12.99
N GLU A 82 -7.37 -5.11 13.81
CA GLU A 82 -6.06 -5.63 13.37
C GLU A 82 -6.18 -6.70 12.28
N SER A 83 -7.10 -7.65 12.46
CA SER A 83 -7.34 -8.74 11.50
C SER A 83 -7.88 -8.20 10.18
N TRP A 84 -8.75 -7.20 10.24
CA TRP A 84 -9.30 -6.55 9.05
C TRP A 84 -8.24 -5.71 8.33
N LEU A 85 -7.48 -4.89 9.07
CA LEU A 85 -6.39 -4.07 8.56
C LEU A 85 -5.27 -4.92 7.94
N TYR A 86 -4.92 -6.06 8.55
CA TYR A 86 -3.94 -6.98 8.01
C TYR A 86 -4.31 -7.49 6.61
N ARG A 87 -5.60 -7.75 6.35
CA ARG A 87 -6.08 -8.16 5.01
C ARG A 87 -5.90 -7.03 4.01
N ILE A 88 -6.17 -5.79 4.41
CA ILE A 88 -5.98 -4.61 3.56
C ILE A 88 -4.49 -4.42 3.23
N ILE A 89 -3.61 -4.48 4.23
CA ILE A 89 -2.15 -4.39 4.06
C ILE A 89 -1.67 -5.48 3.10
N SER A 90 -2.09 -6.73 3.31
CA SER A 90 -1.69 -7.87 2.47
C SER A 90 -2.10 -7.69 1.02
N ASN A 91 -3.33 -7.23 0.78
CA ASN A 91 -3.83 -6.97 -0.57
C ASN A 91 -3.07 -5.80 -1.23
N ALA A 92 -2.82 -4.72 -0.50
CA ALA A 92 -2.05 -3.58 -0.99
C ALA A 92 -0.60 -3.99 -1.34
N PHE A 93 0.01 -4.86 -0.54
CA PHE A 93 1.34 -5.40 -0.82
C PHE A 93 1.37 -6.25 -2.09
N ILE A 94 0.37 -7.12 -2.29
CA ILE A 94 0.25 -7.93 -3.52
C ILE A 94 0.11 -7.01 -4.74
N ASP A 95 -0.69 -5.95 -4.65
CA ASP A 95 -0.82 -4.97 -5.73
C ASP A 95 0.51 -4.26 -6.00
N MET A 96 1.25 -3.89 -4.97
CA MET A 96 2.58 -3.30 -5.10
C MET A 96 3.54 -4.25 -5.82
N LEU A 97 3.58 -5.53 -5.44
CA LEU A 97 4.40 -6.54 -6.11
C LEU A 97 4.01 -6.75 -7.59
N ARG A 98 2.72 -6.66 -7.92
CA ARG A 98 2.24 -6.77 -9.31
C ARG A 98 2.67 -5.59 -10.18
N ARG A 99 2.85 -4.40 -9.58
CA ARG A 99 3.28 -3.18 -10.26
C ARG A 99 4.79 -3.10 -10.43
N LYS A 100 5.57 -3.72 -9.54
CA LYS A 100 7.02 -3.82 -9.72
C LYS A 100 7.28 -4.53 -11.05
N PRO A 101 8.09 -3.93 -11.95
CA PRO A 101 8.42 -4.59 -13.21
C PRO A 101 8.99 -5.95 -12.85
N LYS A 102 8.34 -7.01 -13.32
CA LYS A 102 8.91 -8.35 -13.20
C LYS A 102 10.29 -8.24 -13.82
N ALA A 103 11.34 -8.50 -13.04
CA ALA A 103 12.64 -8.76 -13.63
C ALA A 103 12.38 -9.73 -14.78
N GLN A 104 12.83 -9.40 -15.99
CA GLN A 104 12.69 -10.32 -17.11
C GLN A 104 13.51 -11.55 -16.74
N ILE A 105 12.83 -12.56 -16.21
CA ILE A 105 13.42 -13.87 -15.99
C ILE A 105 13.58 -14.46 -17.39
N ARG A 106 14.74 -14.24 -17.99
CA ARG A 106 15.16 -14.88 -19.24
C ARG A 106 15.99 -16.09 -18.88
N SER A 107 15.80 -17.18 -19.60
CA SER A 107 16.73 -18.31 -19.49
C SER A 107 18.08 -17.87 -20.04
N LEU A 108 19.18 -18.26 -19.39
CA LEU A 108 20.52 -18.01 -19.92
C LEU A 108 20.72 -18.71 -21.27
N ASP A 109 20.07 -19.86 -21.45
CA ASP A 109 20.11 -20.63 -22.69
C ASP A 109 19.13 -20.10 -23.76
N GLN A 110 18.38 -19.03 -23.50
CA GLN A 110 17.43 -18.49 -24.46
C GLN A 110 18.18 -17.65 -25.51
N PRO A 111 18.18 -18.05 -26.80
CA PRO A 111 18.82 -17.26 -27.84
C PRO A 111 18.14 -15.89 -27.98
N VAL A 112 18.94 -14.86 -28.17
CA VAL A 112 18.50 -13.50 -28.47
C VAL A 112 18.86 -13.21 -29.93
N SER A 113 17.94 -12.55 -30.64
CA SER A 113 18.22 -12.08 -32.00
C SER A 113 19.21 -10.90 -31.94
N THR A 114 20.39 -11.09 -32.49
CA THR A 114 21.41 -10.08 -32.78
C THR A 114 21.44 -9.79 -34.28
N ASP A 115 22.17 -8.75 -34.69
CA ASP A 115 22.35 -8.38 -36.11
C ASP A 115 22.99 -9.53 -36.94
N ASP A 116 23.74 -10.39 -36.25
CA ASP A 116 24.43 -11.57 -36.81
C ASP A 116 23.63 -12.89 -36.74
N GLY A 117 22.38 -12.87 -36.24
CA GLY A 117 21.51 -14.06 -36.13
C GLY A 117 21.00 -14.34 -34.73
N GLU A 118 20.76 -15.61 -34.39
CA GLU A 118 20.37 -16.02 -33.03
C GLU A 118 21.60 -16.43 -32.22
N ALA A 119 21.87 -15.75 -31.10
CA ALA A 119 23.00 -16.04 -30.24
C ALA A 119 22.57 -16.18 -28.77
N ILE A 120 23.22 -17.10 -28.05
CA ILE A 120 23.08 -17.18 -26.59
C ILE A 120 23.79 -15.95 -26.00
N PRO A 121 23.13 -15.16 -25.13
CA PRO A 121 23.75 -13.96 -24.57
C PRO A 121 24.88 -14.37 -23.62
N ASP A 122 26.10 -13.93 -23.94
CA ASP A 122 27.26 -14.08 -23.06
C ASP A 122 27.22 -12.97 -22.00
N ILE A 123 27.35 -13.35 -20.72
CA ILE A 123 27.38 -12.39 -19.62
C ILE A 123 28.84 -12.02 -19.40
N ALA A 124 29.19 -10.77 -19.71
CA ALA A 124 30.53 -10.26 -19.47
C ALA A 124 30.87 -10.35 -17.97
N ASP A 125 32.05 -10.88 -17.66
CA ASP A 125 32.60 -10.82 -16.31
C ASP A 125 32.96 -9.36 -15.99
N GLU A 126 32.32 -8.80 -14.97
CA GLU A 126 32.62 -7.44 -14.49
C GLU A 126 33.91 -7.39 -13.67
N SER A 127 34.49 -8.54 -13.34
CA SER A 127 35.82 -8.61 -12.77
C SER A 127 36.81 -8.07 -13.80
N GLY A 128 37.48 -6.96 -13.47
CA GLY A 128 38.54 -6.40 -14.30
C GLY A 128 39.57 -7.47 -14.69
N GLY A 129 40.28 -7.25 -15.81
CA GLY A 129 41.26 -8.21 -16.30
C GLY A 129 42.34 -8.54 -15.26
N PRO A 130 43.13 -9.61 -15.46
CA PRO A 130 44.18 -10.01 -14.51
C PRO A 130 45.15 -8.85 -14.19
N GLU A 131 45.44 -8.00 -15.16
CA GLU A 131 46.23 -6.77 -14.99
C GLU A 131 45.58 -5.76 -14.04
N GLU A 132 44.28 -5.55 -14.16
CA GLU A 132 43.52 -4.53 -13.42
C GLU A 132 43.28 -4.96 -11.97
N GLN A 133 43.14 -6.28 -11.74
CA GLN A 133 43.11 -6.87 -10.40
C GLN A 133 44.45 -6.75 -9.65
N ILE A 134 45.57 -6.73 -10.38
CA ILE A 134 46.89 -6.49 -9.78
C ILE A 134 47.01 -5.01 -9.43
N ILE A 135 46.61 -4.11 -10.33
CA ILE A 135 46.65 -2.66 -10.10
C ILE A 135 45.80 -2.26 -8.89
N SER A 136 44.59 -2.79 -8.75
CA SER A 136 43.74 -2.48 -7.59
C SER A 136 44.35 -2.93 -6.27
N LYS A 137 44.96 -4.12 -6.23
CA LYS A 137 45.66 -4.63 -5.03
C LYS A 137 46.87 -3.80 -4.62
N GLU A 138 47.61 -3.26 -5.59
CA GLU A 138 48.76 -2.39 -5.32
C GLU A 138 48.34 -0.99 -4.86
N MET A 139 47.14 -0.52 -5.21
CA MET A 139 46.61 0.78 -4.78
C MET A 139 46.01 0.76 -3.37
N ASP A 140 45.63 -0.42 -2.86
CA ASP A 140 45.05 -0.62 -1.52
C ASP A 140 46.09 -0.95 -0.43
N ALA A 141 47.39 -0.98 -0.77
CA ALA A 141 48.52 -1.30 0.12
C ALA A 141 49.32 -0.04 0.55
#